data_AF-A0A9E5IIK8-F1
#
_entry.id   AF-A0A9E5IIK8-F1
#
_cell.length_a   1.000
_cell.length_b   1.000
_cell.length_c   1.000
_cell.angle_alpha   90.00
_cell.angle_beta   90.00
_cell.angle_gamma   90.00
#
_symmetry.space_group_name_H-M   'P 1'
#
loop_
_entity.id
_entity.type
_entity.pdbx_description
1 polymer ?
#
loop_
_entity_poly.entity_id
_entity_poly.type
_entity_poly.pdbx_seq_one_letter_code
_entity_poly.pdbx_strand_id
1 'polypeptide(L)' 'FRRFLGVSPHQYLRRRKMALAAAYLMEKGGRVQEAAASVGMDDPFHFSRSFRAVHGVPPSALVAARR' A
#
# COMPACT_ATOMS: atom_id res chain seq x y z
N PHE A 1 -16.85 -4.16 13.14
CA PHE A 1 -16.31 -3.91 11.78
C PHE A 1 -17.34 -4.11 10.69
N ARG A 2 -17.77 -5.33 10.37
CA ARG A 2 -18.71 -5.56 9.25
C ARG A 2 -20.04 -4.79 9.41
N ARG A 3 -20.58 -4.70 10.63
CA ARG A 3 -21.80 -3.91 10.98
C ARG A 3 -21.68 -2.39 10.76
N PHE A 4 -20.47 -1.82 10.82
CA PHE A 4 -20.27 -0.36 10.75
C PHE A 4 -19.49 0.12 9.52
N LEU A 5 -18.67 -0.76 8.93
CA LEU A 5 -17.75 -0.43 7.83
C LEU A 5 -17.91 -1.34 6.61
N GLY A 6 -18.80 -2.35 6.67
CA GLY A 6 -19.03 -3.30 5.58
C GLY A 6 -17.87 -4.25 5.26
N VAL A 7 -16.71 -4.08 5.91
CA VAL A 7 -15.48 -4.84 5.64
C VAL A 7 -15.01 -5.62 6.86
N SER A 8 -14.18 -6.64 6.63
CA SER A 8 -13.48 -7.31 7.72
C SER A 8 -12.38 -6.40 8.32
N PRO A 9 -12.00 -6.58 9.60
CA PRO A 9 -10.88 -5.84 10.19
C PRO A 9 -9.60 -5.98 9.36
N HIS A 10 -9.31 -7.18 8.85
CA HIS A 10 -8.15 -7.45 8.00
C HIS A 10 -8.18 -6.65 6.69
N GLN A 11 -9.33 -6.57 6.03
CA GLN A 11 -9.50 -5.76 4.81
C GLN A 11 -9.28 -4.27 5.11
N TYR A 12 -9.81 -3.77 6.22
CA TYR A 12 -9.60 -2.40 6.66
C TYR A 12 -8.13 -2.10 6.92
N LEU A 13 -7.45 -2.95 7.71
CA LEU A 13 -6.02 -2.81 8.00
C LEU A 13 -5.18 -2.84 6.72
N ARG A 14 -5.47 -3.76 5.79
CA ARG A 14 -4.78 -3.82 4.50
C ARG A 14 -4.95 -2.52 3.71
N ARG A 15 -6.18 -2.01 3.59
CA ARG A 15 -6.45 -0.72 2.91
C ARG A 15 -5.69 0.43 3.57
N ARG A 16 -5.70 0.49 4.91
CA ARG A 16 -5.00 1.53 5.67
C ARG A 16 -3.48 1.47 5.46
N LYS A 17 -2.89 0.29 5.52
CA LYS A 17 -1.46 0.08 5.23
C LYS A 17 -1.11 0.55 3.82
N MET A 18 -1.87 0.13 2.80
CA MET A 18 -1.59 0.52 1.42
C MET A 18 -1.77 2.02 1.17
N ALA A 19 -2.69 2.68 1.86
CA ALA A 19 -2.82 4.14 1.80
C ALA A 19 -1.58 4.85 2.38
N LEU A 20 -1.07 4.40 3.53
CA LEU A 20 0.16 4.94 4.13
C LEU A 20 1.38 4.72 3.24
N ALA A 21 1.52 3.53 2.64
CA ALA A 21 2.60 3.24 1.70
C ALA A 21 2.53 4.14 0.46
N ALA A 22 1.33 4.39 -0.09
CA ALA A 22 1.16 5.30 -1.22
C ALA A 22 1.56 6.74 -0.86
N ALA A 23 1.14 7.23 0.30
CA ALA A 23 1.54 8.55 0.80
C ALA A 23 3.07 8.66 0.93
N TYR A 24 3.72 7.63 1.50
CA TYR A 24 5.18 7.58 1.59
C TYR A 24 5.86 7.67 0.22
N LEU A 25 5.37 6.93 -0.78
CA LEU A 25 5.91 6.94 -2.14
C LEU A 25 5.70 8.30 -2.83
N MET A 26 4.60 8.99 -2.56
CA MET A 26 4.32 10.29 -3.17
C MET A 26 5.12 11.42 -2.52
N GLU A 27 5.16 11.47 -1.19
CA GLU A 27 5.74 12.61 -0.45
C GLU A 27 7.27 12.54 -0.33
N LYS A 28 7.83 11.36 -0.04
CA LYS A 28 9.23 11.27 0.41
C LYS A 28 10.24 10.95 -0.66
N GLY A 29 9.83 10.82 -1.92
CA GLY A 29 10.77 10.36 -2.93
C GLY A 29 11.07 8.85 -2.86
N GLY A 30 10.56 8.14 -1.84
CA GLY A 30 11.10 6.89 -1.34
C GLY A 30 10.98 5.68 -2.28
N ARG A 31 11.82 4.67 -2.02
CA ARG A 31 11.87 3.41 -2.77
C ARG A 31 10.69 2.52 -2.37
N VAL A 32 10.24 1.67 -3.30
CA VAL A 32 9.17 0.69 -3.07
C VAL A 32 9.44 -0.20 -1.85
N GLN A 33 10.69 -0.59 -1.63
CA GLN A 33 11.10 -1.40 -0.47
C GLN A 33 10.93 -0.65 0.86
N GLU A 34 11.28 0.63 0.91
CA GLU A 34 11.15 1.45 2.13
C GLU A 34 9.68 1.68 2.48
N ALA A 35 8.84 1.89 1.47
CA ALA A 35 7.39 1.97 1.64
C ALA A 35 6.82 0.66 2.21
N ALA A 36 7.24 -0.50 1.69
CA ALA A 36 6.83 -1.81 2.21
C ALA A 36 7.26 -2.03 3.67
N ALA A 37 8.52 -1.71 4.00
CA ALA A 37 9.06 -1.79 5.34
C ALA A 37 8.30 -0.88 6.32
N SER A 38 7.97 0.36 5.90
CA SER A 38 7.23 1.33 6.74
C SER A 38 5.84 0.87 7.17
N VAL A 39 5.26 -0.11 6.47
CA VAL A 39 3.95 -0.71 6.79
C VAL A 39 4.06 -2.13 7.34
N GLY A 40 5.27 -2.55 7.68
CA GLY A 40 5.59 -3.87 8.23
C GLY A 40 5.24 -4.99 7.25
N MET A 41 5.67 -4.87 6.00
CA MET A 41 5.54 -5.89 4.96
C MET A 41 6.91 -6.21 4.37
N ASP A 42 7.48 -7.33 4.80
CA ASP A 42 8.85 -7.71 4.41
C ASP A 42 8.91 -8.48 3.08
N ASP A 43 7.78 -9.07 2.65
CA ASP A 43 7.66 -9.74 1.34
C ASP A 43 7.26 -8.72 0.24
N PRO A 44 8.16 -8.41 -0.70
CA PRO A 44 7.90 -7.45 -1.78
C PRO A 44 6.81 -7.89 -2.76
N PHE A 45 6.64 -9.20 -2.98
CA PHE A 45 5.60 -9.74 -3.86
C PHE A 45 4.23 -9.63 -3.20
N HIS A 46 4.13 -9.94 -1.90
CA HIS A 46 2.90 -9.76 -1.15
C HIS A 46 2.52 -8.28 -1.03
N PHE A 47 3.50 -7.40 -0.79
CA PHE A 47 3.29 -5.95 -0.80
C PHE A 47 2.76 -5.48 -2.15
N SER A 48 3.44 -5.81 -3.25
CA SER A 48 3.06 -5.36 -4.59
C SER A 48 1.67 -5.85 -5.01
N ARG A 49 1.31 -7.10 -4.68
CA ARG A 49 -0.04 -7.63 -4.90
C ARG A 49 -1.09 -6.90 -4.08
N SER A 50 -0.83 -6.67 -2.79
CA SER A 50 -1.75 -5.95 -1.90
C SER A 50 -1.94 -4.50 -2.34
N PHE A 51 -0.86 -3.85 -2.79
CA PHE A 51 -0.87 -2.48 -3.27
C PHE A 51 -1.73 -2.37 -4.53
N ARG A 52 -1.49 -3.24 -5.52
CA ARG A 52 -2.31 -3.30 -6.74
C ARG A 52 -3.76 -3.63 -6.45
N ALA A 53 -4.04 -4.52 -5.49
CA ALA A 53 -5.41 -4.85 -5.11
C ALA A 53 -6.17 -3.69 -4.45
N VAL A 54 -5.47 -2.71 -3.87
CA VAL A 54 -6.09 -1.53 -3.24
C VAL A 54 -6.13 -0.33 -4.20
N HIS A 55 -5.07 -0.09 -4.96
CA HIS A 55 -4.89 1.11 -5.79
C HIS A 55 -5.03 0.89 -7.30
N GLY A 56 -5.25 -0.35 -7.74
CA GLY A 56 -5.40 -0.72 -9.17
C GLY A 56 -4.08 -0.82 -9.95
N VAL A 57 -3.02 -0.16 -9.50
CA VAL A 57 -1.69 -0.12 -10.15
C VAL A 57 -0.60 -0.64 -9.22
N PRO A 58 0.53 -1.19 -9.73
CA PRO A 58 1.66 -1.57 -8.89
C PRO A 58 2.36 -0.33 -8.30
N PRO A 59 3.06 -0.46 -7.17
CA PRO A 59 3.74 0.66 -6.51
C PRO A 59 4.82 1.31 -7.39
N SER A 60 5.47 0.54 -8.27
CA SER A 60 6.45 1.06 -9.24
C SER A 60 5.83 2.02 -10.27
N ALA A 61 4.58 1.77 -10.70
CA ALA A 61 3.89 2.67 -11.62
C ALA A 61 3.57 4.01 -10.96
N LEU A 62 3.19 4.00 -9.68
CA LEU A 62 2.97 5.23 -8.90
C LEU A 62 4.27 6.05 -8.79
N VAL A 63 5.40 5.39 -8.51
CA VAL A 63 6.71 6.05 -8.46
C VAL A 63 7.12 6.61 -9.83
N ALA A 64 6.85 5.89 -10.91
CA ALA A 64 7.16 6.34 -12.27
C ALA A 64 6.34 7.57 -12.67
N ALA A 65 5.05 7.63 -12.29
CA ALA A 65 4.17 8.76 -12.57
C ALA A 65 4.55 10.06 -11.83
N ARG A 66 5.43 10.00 -10.84
CA ARG A 66 5.98 11.15 -10.12
C ARG A 66 7.15 11.81 -10.85
N ARG A 67 7.81 11.09 -11.77
CA ARG A 67 8.94 11.61 -12.55
C ARG A 67 8.44 12.41 -13.74
#